data_AF-A0AAD9QHV9-F1
#
_entry.id   AF-A0AAD9QHV9-F1
#
_cell.length_a   1.000
_cell.length_b   1.000
_cell.length_c   1.000
_cell.angle_alpha   90.00
_cell.angle_beta   90.00
_cell.angle_gamma   90.00
#
_symmetry.space_group_name_H-M   'P 1'
#
loop_
_entity.id
_entity.type
_entity.pdbx_description
1 polymer ?
#
loop_
_entity_poly.entity_id
_entity_poly.type
_entity_poly.pdbx_seq_one_letter_code
_entity_poly.pdbx_strand_id
1 'polypeptide(L)'
;MVTAVNALKESIEEKKFVNDEDEESVQEWSSGIEEIVNQADECMRELTSQIEQIDRNLKHASALHEHKREIELEREKLRQKQEAVERALAEEDVKKIHEFYEKLLFNVESLQTLQSINKLDAAVRFTFDKLDVIKNEVAMIDENWSEWTFVQFLEALEKWTINNPVQGVESSKTKAVATPHKFESY
;
A
#
# COMPACT_ATOMS: atom_id res chain seq x y z
N MET A 1 -2.32 -44.36 -35.81
CA MET A 1 -3.73 -44.80 -35.78
C MET A 1 -4.22 -45.14 -37.18
N VAL A 2 -4.16 -44.19 -38.14
CA VAL A 2 -4.53 -44.40 -39.56
C VAL A 2 -3.92 -45.65 -40.19
N THR A 3 -2.62 -45.91 -40.00
CA THR A 3 -1.94 -47.10 -40.55
C THR A 3 -2.52 -48.43 -40.05
N ALA A 4 -2.93 -48.51 -38.79
CA ALA A 4 -3.51 -49.73 -38.22
C ALA A 4 -4.97 -49.93 -38.66
N VAL A 5 -5.71 -48.82 -38.83
CA VAL A 5 -7.07 -48.84 -39.37
C VAL A 5 -7.08 -49.25 -40.83
N ASN A 6 -6.13 -48.76 -41.63
CA ASN A 6 -6.00 -49.14 -43.04
C ASN A 6 -5.64 -50.63 -43.19
N ALA A 7 -4.71 -51.16 -42.41
CA ALA A 7 -4.37 -52.58 -42.44
C ALA A 7 -5.54 -53.49 -42.04
N LEU A 8 -6.35 -53.05 -41.06
CA LEU A 8 -7.56 -53.77 -40.67
C LEU A 8 -8.65 -53.70 -41.76
N LYS A 9 -8.82 -52.52 -42.38
CA LYS A 9 -9.74 -52.30 -43.50
C LYS A 9 -9.40 -53.23 -44.66
N GLU A 10 -8.14 -53.22 -45.10
CA GLU A 10 -7.64 -54.10 -46.18
C GLU A 10 -7.88 -55.59 -45.86
N SER A 11 -7.64 -56.03 -44.62
CA SER A 11 -7.90 -57.41 -44.19
C SER A 11 -9.39 -57.78 -44.15
N ILE A 12 -10.28 -56.81 -43.90
CA ILE A 12 -11.73 -57.03 -43.90
C ILE A 12 -12.27 -57.04 -45.34
N GLU A 13 -11.77 -56.17 -46.21
CA GLU A 13 -12.09 -56.17 -47.65
C GLU A 13 -11.78 -57.55 -48.25
N GLU A 14 -10.57 -58.08 -48.01
CA GLU A 14 -10.16 -59.41 -48.48
C GLU A 14 -11.12 -60.52 -48.02
N LYS A 15 -11.59 -60.47 -46.77
CA LYS A 15 -12.55 -61.44 -46.22
C LYS A 15 -13.95 -61.32 -46.82
N LYS A 16 -14.39 -60.11 -47.16
CA LYS A 16 -15.71 -59.87 -47.79
C LYS A 16 -15.74 -60.41 -49.21
N PHE A 17 -14.65 -60.21 -49.97
CA PHE A 17 -14.51 -60.82 -51.30
C PHE A 17 -14.43 -62.35 -51.26
N VAL A 18 -13.78 -62.94 -50.25
CA VAL A 18 -13.78 -64.41 -50.04
C VAL A 18 -15.18 -64.96 -49.74
N ASN A 19 -16.10 -64.12 -49.27
CA ASN A 19 -17.48 -64.49 -48.91
C ASN A 19 -18.50 -64.19 -50.03
N ASP A 20 -18.05 -63.99 -51.27
CA ASP A 20 -18.85 -63.65 -52.46
C ASP A 20 -19.77 -62.42 -52.27
N GLU A 21 -19.39 -61.46 -51.41
CA GLU A 21 -20.08 -60.16 -51.34
C GLU A 21 -19.83 -59.37 -52.63
N ASP A 22 -20.85 -58.62 -53.06
CA ASP A 22 -20.79 -57.76 -54.25
C ASP A 22 -19.73 -56.65 -54.11
N GLU A 23 -18.98 -56.41 -55.18
CA GLU A 23 -17.90 -55.43 -55.25
C GLU A 23 -18.39 -54.00 -54.98
N GLU A 24 -19.59 -53.65 -55.44
CA GLU A 24 -20.19 -52.34 -55.21
C GLU A 24 -20.45 -52.12 -53.70
N SER A 25 -21.02 -53.12 -53.02
CA SER A 25 -21.27 -53.12 -51.58
C SER A 25 -19.98 -53.04 -50.74
N VAL A 26 -18.92 -53.74 -51.15
CA VAL A 26 -17.61 -53.67 -50.47
C VAL A 26 -16.99 -52.28 -50.65
N GLN A 27 -17.08 -51.70 -51.84
CA GLN A 27 -16.51 -50.38 -52.14
C GLN A 27 -17.27 -49.24 -51.45
N GLU A 28 -18.61 -49.30 -51.36
CA GLU A 28 -19.40 -48.35 -50.56
C GLU A 28 -19.01 -48.40 -49.08
N TRP A 29 -18.87 -49.61 -48.52
CA TRP A 29 -18.41 -49.78 -47.14
C TRP A 29 -17.02 -49.18 -46.93
N SER A 30 -16.07 -49.50 -47.82
CA SER A 30 -14.70 -48.98 -47.76
C SER A 30 -14.65 -47.46 -47.85
N SER A 31 -15.45 -46.87 -48.73
CA SER A 31 -15.55 -45.42 -48.88
C SER A 31 -16.13 -44.76 -47.62
N GLY A 32 -17.17 -45.35 -47.03
CA GLY A 32 -17.73 -44.87 -45.76
C GLY A 32 -16.75 -44.91 -44.59
N ILE A 33 -15.89 -45.93 -44.53
CA ILE A 33 -14.82 -46.01 -43.51
C ILE A 33 -13.77 -44.91 -43.72
N GLU A 34 -13.35 -44.66 -44.97
CA GLU A 34 -12.39 -43.59 -45.26
C GLU A 34 -12.95 -42.21 -44.92
N GLU A 35 -14.23 -41.96 -45.21
CA GLU A 35 -14.89 -40.72 -44.83
C GLU A 35 -14.88 -40.51 -43.32
N ILE A 36 -15.26 -41.54 -42.55
CA ILE A 36 -15.26 -41.48 -41.07
C ILE A 36 -13.84 -41.24 -40.52
N VAL A 37 -12.83 -41.91 -41.08
CA VAL A 37 -11.43 -41.73 -40.65
C VAL A 37 -10.94 -40.32 -40.95
N ASN A 38 -11.28 -39.78 -42.12
CA ASN A 38 -10.92 -38.41 -42.50
C ASN A 38 -11.58 -37.38 -41.58
N GLN A 39 -12.87 -37.55 -41.26
CA GLN A 39 -13.59 -36.70 -40.32
C GLN A 39 -13.00 -36.79 -38.90
N ALA A 40 -12.63 -37.98 -38.44
CA ALA A 40 -11.97 -38.18 -37.16
C ALA A 40 -10.60 -37.49 -37.10
N ASP A 41 -9.81 -37.59 -38.18
CA ASP A 41 -8.51 -36.92 -38.30
C ASP A 41 -8.65 -35.39 -38.28
N GLU A 42 -9.64 -34.84 -38.98
CA GLU A 42 -9.93 -33.41 -38.96
C GLU A 42 -10.33 -32.94 -37.56
N CYS A 43 -11.23 -33.67 -36.90
CA CYS A 43 -11.65 -33.39 -35.53
C CYS A 43 -10.46 -33.42 -34.55
N MET A 44 -9.55 -34.39 -34.68
CA MET A 44 -8.35 -34.46 -33.84
C MET A 44 -7.39 -33.29 -34.08
N ARG A 45 -7.21 -32.85 -35.33
CA ARG A 45 -6.38 -31.66 -35.63
C ARG A 45 -6.96 -30.40 -35.01
N GLU A 46 -8.27 -30.22 -35.12
CA GLU A 46 -8.98 -29.08 -34.52
C GLU A 46 -8.85 -29.09 -32.99
N LEU A 47 -9.10 -30.25 -32.35
CA LEU A 47 -8.93 -30.41 -30.91
C LEU A 47 -7.49 -30.11 -30.47
N THR A 48 -6.49 -30.58 -31.23
CA THR A 48 -5.08 -30.32 -30.93
C THR A 48 -4.78 -28.82 -30.98
N SER A 49 -5.26 -28.14 -32.02
CA SER A 49 -5.10 -26.69 -32.19
C SER A 49 -5.73 -25.90 -31.04
N GLN A 50 -6.93 -26.29 -30.61
CA GLN A 50 -7.62 -25.65 -29.49
C GLN A 50 -6.90 -25.87 -28.16
N ILE A 51 -6.39 -27.08 -27.89
CA ILE A 51 -5.60 -27.37 -26.68
C ILE A 51 -4.37 -26.47 -26.63
N GLU A 52 -3.65 -26.33 -27.74
CA GLU A 52 -2.49 -25.43 -27.79
C GLU A 52 -2.87 -23.97 -27.57
N GLN A 53 -4.00 -23.53 -28.10
CA GLN A 53 -4.47 -22.16 -27.89
C GLN A 53 -4.85 -21.90 -26.43
N ILE A 54 -5.52 -22.86 -25.79
CA ILE A 54 -5.83 -22.81 -24.36
C ILE A 54 -4.53 -22.73 -23.54
N ASP A 55 -3.53 -23.57 -23.83
CA ASP A 55 -2.24 -23.55 -23.13
C ASP A 55 -1.52 -22.20 -23.26
N ARG A 56 -1.47 -21.63 -24.48
CA ARG A 56 -0.91 -20.28 -24.72
C ARG A 56 -1.66 -19.21 -23.92
N ASN A 57 -2.98 -19.25 -23.93
CA ASN A 57 -3.82 -18.28 -23.21
C ASN A 57 -3.63 -18.38 -21.70
N LEU A 58 -3.57 -19.59 -21.14
CA LEU A 58 -3.34 -19.82 -19.72
C LEU A 58 -1.96 -19.31 -19.29
N LYS A 59 -0.91 -19.59 -20.08
CA LYS A 59 0.44 -19.08 -19.83
C LYS A 59 0.47 -17.55 -19.83
N HIS A 60 -0.13 -16.91 -20.83
CA HIS A 60 -0.20 -15.46 -20.91
C HIS A 60 -0.99 -14.85 -19.74
N ALA A 61 -2.14 -15.43 -19.37
CA ALA A 61 -2.93 -14.98 -18.24
C ALA A 61 -2.16 -15.08 -16.90
N SER A 62 -1.42 -16.18 -16.70
CA SER A 62 -0.58 -16.35 -15.51
C SER A 62 0.52 -15.28 -15.42
N ALA A 63 1.22 -15.02 -16.54
CA ALA A 63 2.26 -13.99 -16.59
C ALA A 63 1.71 -12.58 -16.30
N LEU A 64 0.54 -12.24 -16.86
CA LEU A 64 -0.13 -10.97 -16.58
C LEU A 64 -0.52 -10.85 -15.10
N HIS A 65 -1.06 -11.91 -14.51
CA HIS A 65 -1.44 -11.91 -13.10
C HIS A 65 -0.22 -11.72 -12.19
N GLU A 66 0.90 -12.37 -12.50
CA GLU A 66 2.15 -12.21 -11.77
C GLU A 66 2.73 -10.79 -11.89
N HIS A 67 2.84 -10.25 -13.10
CA HIS A 67 3.31 -8.90 -13.32
C HIS A 67 2.41 -7.84 -12.65
N LYS A 68 1.09 -8.05 -12.69
CA LYS A 68 0.13 -7.18 -12.00
C LYS A 68 0.36 -7.19 -10.48
N ARG A 69 0.60 -8.37 -9.89
CA ARG A 69 0.89 -8.51 -8.46
C ARG A 69 2.18 -7.78 -8.08
N GLU A 70 3.20 -7.85 -8.92
CA GLU A 70 4.47 -7.15 -8.71
C GLU A 70 4.30 -5.63 -8.76
N ILE A 71 3.57 -5.11 -9.76
CA ILE A 71 3.24 -3.67 -9.84
C ILE A 71 2.50 -3.20 -8.59
N GLU A 72 1.52 -3.98 -8.12
CA GLU A 72 0.73 -3.64 -6.95
C GLU A 72 1.60 -3.60 -5.68
N LEU A 73 2.51 -4.56 -5.52
CA LEU A 73 3.47 -4.59 -4.43
C LEU A 73 4.40 -3.36 -4.45
N GLU A 74 4.93 -2.99 -5.61
CA GLU A 74 5.81 -1.82 -5.74
C GLU A 74 5.07 -0.50 -5.49
N ARG A 75 3.82 -0.38 -5.94
CA ARG A 75 2.97 0.77 -5.64
C ARG A 75 2.71 0.91 -4.14
N GLU A 76 2.45 -0.20 -3.47
CA GLU A 76 2.22 -0.21 -2.02
C GLU A 76 3.49 0.17 -1.25
N LYS A 77 4.67 -0.33 -1.65
CA LYS A 77 5.95 0.11 -1.06
C LYS A 77 6.18 1.60 -1.24
N LEU A 78 5.88 2.15 -2.42
CA LEU A 78 6.00 3.58 -2.69
C LEU A 78 5.05 4.39 -1.81
N ARG A 79 3.80 3.93 -1.64
CA ARG A 79 2.82 4.56 -0.76
C ARG A 79 3.30 4.58 0.70
N GLN A 80 3.76 3.44 1.21
CA GLN A 80 4.31 3.35 2.57
C GLN A 80 5.53 4.25 2.76
N LYS A 81 6.40 4.35 1.76
CA LYS A 81 7.56 5.25 1.80
C LYS A 81 7.12 6.72 1.85
N GLN A 82 6.11 7.10 1.07
CA GLN A 82 5.57 8.46 1.08
C GLN A 82 4.93 8.80 2.45
N GLU A 83 4.12 7.91 2.99
CA GLU A 83 3.51 8.08 4.32
C GLU A 83 4.57 8.16 5.43
N ALA A 84 5.67 7.40 5.33
CA ALA A 84 6.78 7.49 6.27
C ALA A 84 7.50 8.83 6.20
N VAL A 85 7.70 9.39 4.99
CA VAL A 85 8.29 10.72 4.81
C VAL A 85 7.38 11.80 5.39
N GLU A 86 6.09 11.76 5.11
CA GLU A 86 5.12 12.74 5.64
C GLU A 86 5.06 12.70 7.17
N ARG A 87 5.04 11.50 7.76
CA ARG A 87 5.10 11.32 9.22
C ARG A 87 6.38 11.90 9.82
N ALA A 88 7.54 11.63 9.20
CA ALA A 88 8.81 12.15 9.67
C ALA A 88 8.89 13.69 9.56
N LEU A 89 8.32 14.28 8.51
CA LEU A 89 8.23 15.73 8.36
C LEU A 89 7.33 16.33 9.45
N ALA A 90 6.17 15.73 9.73
CA ALA A 90 5.29 16.18 10.81
C ALA A 90 5.97 16.09 12.18
N GLU A 91 6.69 15.00 12.47
CA GLU A 91 7.47 14.85 13.70
C GLU A 91 8.58 15.91 13.83
N GLU A 92 9.24 16.24 12.72
CA GLU A 92 10.28 17.28 12.68
C GLU A 92 9.70 18.68 12.91
N ASP A 93 8.54 18.98 12.35
CA ASP A 93 7.87 20.25 12.59
C ASP A 93 7.42 20.38 14.05
N VAL A 94 6.89 19.32 14.67
CA VAL A 94 6.61 19.30 16.12
C VAL A 94 7.88 19.62 16.93
N LYS A 95 9.02 19.00 16.62
CA LYS A 95 10.30 19.30 17.29
C LYS A 95 10.71 20.76 17.16
N LYS A 96 10.61 21.34 15.96
CA LYS A 96 10.93 22.76 15.73
C LYS A 96 10.03 23.69 16.53
N ILE A 97 8.74 23.37 16.66
CA ILE A 97 7.82 24.15 17.49
C ILE A 97 8.22 24.07 18.97
N HIS A 98 8.55 22.87 19.48
CA HIS A 98 9.05 22.72 20.85
C HIS A 98 10.32 23.56 21.06
N GLU A 99 11.31 23.49 20.17
CA GLU A 99 12.51 24.32 20.26
C GLU A 99 12.22 25.82 20.21
N PHE A 100 11.25 26.22 19.38
CA PHE A 100 10.82 27.60 19.26
C PHE A 100 10.17 28.08 20.56
N TYR A 101 9.26 27.28 21.14
CA TYR A 101 8.61 27.56 22.40
C TYR A 101 9.64 27.77 23.53
N GLU A 102 10.60 26.85 23.69
CA GLU A 102 11.64 26.96 24.73
C GLU A 102 12.50 28.22 24.56
N LYS A 103 12.93 28.53 23.32
CA LYS A 103 13.69 29.76 23.03
C LYS A 103 12.87 31.02 23.29
N LEU A 104 11.58 31.00 22.94
CA LEU A 104 10.68 32.13 23.13
C LEU A 104 10.41 32.36 24.62
N LEU A 105 10.13 31.30 25.38
CA LEU A 105 9.92 31.32 26.83
C LEU A 105 11.12 31.97 27.53
N PHE A 106 12.33 31.48 27.27
CA PHE A 106 13.56 32.03 27.85
C PHE A 106 13.73 33.53 27.55
N ASN A 107 13.48 33.95 26.31
CA ASN A 107 13.61 35.36 25.91
C ASN A 107 12.55 36.24 26.58
N VAL A 108 11.31 35.75 26.67
CA VAL A 108 10.20 36.46 27.33
C VAL A 108 10.47 36.62 28.83
N GLU A 109 10.91 35.56 29.53
CA GLU A 109 11.31 35.61 30.95
C GLU A 109 12.46 36.59 31.19
N SER A 110 13.45 36.62 30.28
CA SER A 110 14.56 37.56 30.33
C SER A 110 14.09 39.02 30.17
N LEU A 111 13.19 39.28 29.23
CA LEU A 111 12.63 40.62 28.98
C LEU A 111 11.68 41.08 30.10
N GLN A 112 10.95 40.16 30.74
CA GLN A 112 10.18 40.41 31.95
C GLN A 112 11.09 40.84 33.10
N THR A 113 12.21 40.14 33.30
CA THR A 113 13.22 40.49 34.31
C THR A 113 13.79 41.90 34.08
N LEU A 114 13.97 42.31 32.82
CA LEU A 114 14.41 43.65 32.43
C LEU A 114 13.28 44.70 32.39
N GLN A 115 12.07 44.37 32.85
CA GLN A 115 10.86 45.22 32.83
C GLN A 115 10.60 45.88 31.46
N SER A 116 11.01 45.23 30.37
CA SER A 116 10.99 45.79 29.02
C SER A 116 10.00 45.10 28.09
N ILE A 117 9.28 44.08 28.57
CA ILE A 117 8.36 43.29 27.76
C ILE A 117 7.18 44.08 27.19
N ASN A 118 6.63 45.02 27.96
CA ASN A 118 5.48 45.86 27.55
C ASN A 118 5.79 46.76 26.35
N LYS A 119 7.07 46.91 25.97
CA LYS A 119 7.48 47.66 24.78
C LYS A 119 7.38 46.83 23.50
N LEU A 120 7.11 45.53 23.62
CA LEU A 120 7.15 44.57 22.52
C LEU A 120 5.77 43.93 22.24
N ASP A 121 4.67 44.45 22.79
CA ASP A 121 3.33 43.90 22.55
C ASP A 121 2.98 43.85 21.05
N ALA A 122 3.43 44.85 20.28
CA ALA A 122 3.27 44.85 18.82
C ALA A 122 4.05 43.70 18.13
N ALA A 123 5.10 43.15 18.75
CA ALA A 123 5.91 42.05 18.23
C ALA A 123 5.24 40.68 18.37
N VAL A 124 4.21 40.54 19.20
CA VAL A 124 3.50 39.27 19.41
C VAL A 124 2.92 38.77 18.10
N ARG A 125 2.24 39.64 17.35
CA ARG A 125 1.62 39.28 16.07
C ARG A 125 2.64 38.84 15.01
N PHE A 126 3.77 39.55 14.92
CA PHE A 126 4.87 39.15 14.02
C PHE A 126 5.51 37.82 14.41
N THR A 127 5.53 37.52 15.70
CA THR A 127 6.09 36.27 16.22
C THR A 127 5.12 35.11 15.99
N PHE A 128 3.82 35.35 16.19
CA PHE A 128 2.75 34.42 15.89
C PHE A 128 2.72 34.04 14.40
N ASP A 129 2.92 35.00 13.49
CA ASP A 129 2.94 34.76 12.05
C ASP A 129 4.09 33.82 11.60
N LYS A 130 5.12 33.61 12.43
CA LYS A 130 6.20 32.64 12.14
C LYS A 130 5.78 31.19 12.34
N LEU A 131 4.63 30.94 12.97
CA LEU A 131 4.11 29.61 13.26
C LEU A 131 3.29 29.02 12.10
N ASP A 132 3.66 29.28 10.84
CA ASP A 132 2.87 28.99 9.64
C ASP A 132 2.13 27.62 9.69
N VAL A 133 2.87 26.56 10.03
CA VAL A 133 2.35 25.17 10.09
C VAL A 133 1.24 24.98 11.14
N ILE A 134 1.32 25.63 12.29
CA ILE A 134 0.41 25.42 13.43
C ILE A 134 -0.48 26.63 13.71
N LYS A 135 -0.33 27.71 12.94
CA LYS A 135 -0.94 29.02 13.17
C LYS A 135 -2.45 28.91 13.37
N ASN A 136 -3.11 28.14 12.51
CA ASN A 136 -4.56 27.95 12.56
C ASN A 136 -4.97 27.19 13.82
N GLU A 137 -4.23 26.15 14.21
CA GLU A 137 -4.52 25.35 15.41
C GLU A 137 -4.43 26.19 16.68
N VAL A 138 -3.39 27.03 16.78
CA VAL A 138 -3.21 27.93 17.92
C VAL A 138 -4.26 29.05 17.92
N ALA A 139 -4.60 29.60 16.75
CA ALA A 139 -5.66 30.62 16.62
C ALA A 139 -7.05 30.12 17.00
N MET A 140 -7.33 28.82 16.85
CA MET A 140 -8.61 28.22 17.25
C MET A 140 -8.79 28.09 18.77
N ILE A 141 -7.73 28.30 19.56
CA ILE A 141 -7.81 28.26 21.04
C ILE A 141 -8.58 29.47 21.57
N ASP A 142 -8.48 30.63 20.91
CA ASP A 142 -9.12 31.89 21.32
C ASP A 142 -9.38 32.79 20.10
N GLU A 143 -10.62 33.25 19.93
CA GLU A 143 -11.01 34.16 18.85
C GLU A 143 -10.28 35.51 18.92
N ASN A 144 -9.83 35.93 20.12
CA ASN A 144 -9.12 37.19 20.34
C ASN A 144 -7.59 37.05 20.23
N TRP A 145 -7.09 35.98 19.60
CA TRP A 145 -5.65 35.71 19.47
C TRP A 145 -4.83 36.87 18.89
N SER A 146 -5.46 37.73 18.07
CA SER A 146 -4.79 38.87 17.45
C SER A 146 -4.42 40.00 18.41
N GLU A 147 -4.99 39.99 19.62
CA GLU A 147 -4.76 40.99 20.68
C GLU A 147 -3.93 40.43 21.84
N TRP A 148 -3.40 39.22 21.70
CA TRP A 148 -2.64 38.57 22.77
C TRP A 148 -1.36 39.33 23.14
N THR A 149 -1.03 39.26 24.43
CA THR A 149 0.30 39.54 24.96
C THR A 149 1.23 38.33 24.78
N PHE A 150 2.54 38.52 24.98
CA PHE A 150 3.49 37.39 24.99
C PHE A 150 3.15 36.32 26.03
N VAL A 151 2.53 36.68 27.15
CA VAL A 151 2.12 35.72 28.19
C VAL A 151 1.02 34.80 27.65
N GLN A 152 -0.06 35.37 27.11
CA GLN A 152 -1.16 34.58 26.52
C GLN A 152 -0.69 33.72 25.35
N PHE A 153 0.21 34.27 24.53
CA PHE A 153 0.79 33.53 23.42
C PHE A 153 1.64 32.33 23.89
N LEU A 154 2.44 32.49 24.95
CA LEU A 154 3.20 31.38 25.54
C LEU A 154 2.29 30.32 26.15
N GLU A 155 1.23 30.70 26.87
CA GLU A 155 0.27 29.74 27.42
C GLU A 155 -0.42 28.91 26.32
N ALA A 156 -0.76 29.55 25.19
CA ALA A 156 -1.34 28.86 24.04
C ALA A 156 -0.34 27.88 23.41
N LEU A 157 0.92 28.30 23.26
CA LEU A 157 1.99 27.44 22.76
C LEU A 157 2.32 26.27 23.70
N GLU A 158 2.32 26.50 25.02
CA GLU A 158 2.53 25.47 26.03
C GLU A 158 1.43 24.40 25.96
N LYS A 159 0.17 24.81 25.85
CA LYS A 159 -0.94 23.87 25.66
C LYS A 159 -0.78 23.07 24.37
N TRP A 160 -0.35 23.72 23.29
CA TRP A 160 -0.10 23.04 22.03
C TRP A 160 1.04 22.02 22.15
N THR A 161 2.16 22.35 22.80
CA THR A 161 3.31 21.45 22.98
C THR A 161 2.99 20.27 23.91
N ILE A 162 2.14 20.46 24.92
CA ILE A 162 1.62 19.39 25.78
C ILE A 162 0.75 18.41 24.98
N ASN A 163 -0.12 18.92 24.11
CA ASN A 163 -1.00 18.09 23.28
C ASN A 163 -0.25 17.39 22.12
N ASN A 164 0.92 17.89 21.76
CA ASN A 164 1.76 17.37 20.69
C ASN A 164 3.15 16.98 21.22
N PRO A 165 3.26 15.87 21.99
CA PRO A 165 4.53 15.47 22.58
C PRO A 165 5.53 15.02 21.52
N VAL A 166 6.80 15.39 21.68
CA VAL A 166 7.89 14.85 20.86
C VAL A 166 8.06 13.38 21.19
N GLN A 167 7.83 12.50 20.22
CA GLN A 167 8.05 11.07 20.41
C GLN A 167 9.52 10.79 20.76
N GLY A 168 9.74 10.07 21.87
CA GLY A 168 11.08 9.74 22.38
C GLY A 168 11.57 10.60 23.55
N VAL A 169 10.84 11.66 23.94
CA VAL A 169 11.11 12.37 25.20
C VAL A 169 10.27 11.74 26.31
N GLU A 170 10.78 10.70 26.95
CA GLU A 170 10.26 10.29 28.26
C GLU A 170 10.39 11.50 29.19
N SER A 171 9.25 12.07 29.59
CA SER A 171 9.13 13.18 30.53
C SER A 171 9.79 12.79 31.85
N SER A 172 11.08 13.07 31.95
CA SER A 172 11.92 12.80 33.11
C SER A 172 11.72 13.86 34.19
N LYS A 173 10.47 14.20 34.51
CA LYS A 173 10.12 15.08 35.63
C LYS A 173 8.71 14.73 36.13
N THR A 174 8.62 13.66 36.93
CA THR A 174 7.74 13.56 38.13
C THR A 174 7.76 12.14 38.69
N LYS A 175 8.85 11.71 39.33
CA LYS A 175 8.82 10.73 40.44
C LYS A 175 9.97 11.01 41.41
N ALA A 176 9.82 12.07 42.19
CA ALA A 176 10.57 12.26 43.44
C ALA A 176 9.60 12.78 44.51
N VAL A 177 8.69 11.92 44.95
CA VAL A 177 8.14 12.02 46.30
C VAL A 177 8.71 10.82 47.04
N ALA A 178 9.82 11.07 47.72
CA ALA A 178 10.41 10.15 48.66
C ALA A 178 9.43 9.95 49.83
N THR A 179 8.92 8.74 49.98
CA THR A 179 8.23 8.31 51.19
C THR A 179 9.23 8.30 52.35
N PRO A 180 8.97 8.95 53.50
CA PRO A 180 9.86 8.86 54.64
C PRO A 180 9.82 7.45 55.23
N HIS A 181 10.96 6.79 55.24
CA HIS A 181 11.19 5.57 56.03
C HIS A 181 10.95 5.88 57.51
N LYS A 182 9.90 5.31 58.10
CA LYS A 182 9.82 5.16 59.56
C LYS A 182 10.75 4.03 59.96
N PHE A 183 11.92 4.39 60.47
CA PHE A 183 12.66 3.59 61.44
C PHE A 183 12.29 4.15 62.82
N GLU A 184 11.64 3.35 63.66
CA GLU A 184 11.83 3.52 65.09
C GLU A 184 11.66 2.18 65.82
N SER A 185 12.69 1.92 66.59
CA SER A 185 13.03 0.76 67.40
C SER A 185 12.27 0.70 68.72
N TYR A 186 11.93 -0.51 69.13
CA TYR A 186 12.06 -1.17 70.45
C TYR A 186 10.85 -2.06 70.75
#